data_AF-A0ABD3NIP2-F1
#
_entry.id   AF-A0ABD3NIP2-F1
#
_cell.length_a   1.000
_cell.length_b   1.000
_cell.length_c   1.000
_cell.angle_alpha   90.00
_cell.angle_beta   90.00
_cell.angle_gamma   90.00
#
_symmetry.space_group_name_H-M   'P 1'
#
loop_
_entity.id
_entity.type
_entity.pdbx_description
1 polymer ?
#
loop_
_entity_poly.entity_id
_entity_poly.type
_entity_poly.pdbx_seq_one_letter_code
_entity_poly.pdbx_strand_id
1 'polypeptide(L)'
;MEDGGNLVRTTMGRWPSSGPSRPSYDRAPAGGGFDLLRRPRPNSDASSREGGGGLRVIDDDEAAHEAADVAAWRVIQGEFPYLVGGDGAPRQSRPAGDGPRRRPSKSLVGNRPAEAANPTLIEERERKECLERRRRISFLEALERKWERIDAREKARKDVADSMCRARGKRNRRLRPPDARSRNGESDSGPSRIAPSLLRNVNRTQGPPMTDGESMSTAKSPTPGIVVDHDDREGPELASRNNREASTGAEEERDARAAAKMTAKRRKAKERAKERARLERLETEENERAMALWREKAESTKKCCACEEGILGCGIERFGMVFCSTVCARSGPSSKF
;
A
#
# COMPACT_ATOMS: atom_id res chain seq x y z
N MET A 1 -23.28 -32.01 56.57
CA MET A 1 -23.72 -31.76 55.19
C MET A 1 -22.57 -31.04 54.50
N GLU A 2 -21.45 -31.73 54.37
CA GLU A 2 -21.11 -32.68 53.28
C GLU A 2 -20.66 -31.96 52.01
N ASP A 3 -19.42 -32.31 51.69
CA ASP A 3 -18.50 -31.84 50.67
C ASP A 3 -19.01 -31.91 49.22
N GLY A 4 -18.45 -31.05 48.38
CA GLY A 4 -18.67 -31.08 46.93
C GLY A 4 -17.45 -30.56 46.15
N GLY A 5 -16.25 -31.03 46.50
CA GLY A 5 -15.01 -30.75 45.77
C GLY A 5 -14.97 -31.51 44.44
N ASN A 6 -15.05 -30.77 43.34
CA ASN A 6 -15.04 -31.32 41.98
C ASN A 6 -13.60 -31.60 41.54
N LEU A 7 -13.15 -32.85 41.72
CA LEU A 7 -11.82 -33.33 41.36
C LEU A 7 -11.75 -33.61 39.84
N VAL A 8 -11.18 -32.67 39.08
CA VAL A 8 -10.91 -32.88 37.64
C VAL A 8 -9.77 -33.89 37.50
N ARG A 9 -10.15 -35.10 37.08
CA ARG A 9 -9.27 -36.25 36.84
C ARG A 9 -8.49 -36.04 35.54
N THR A 10 -7.27 -35.52 35.64
CA THR A 10 -6.33 -35.43 34.51
C THR A 10 -5.77 -36.82 34.20
N THR A 11 -6.32 -37.49 33.18
CA THR A 11 -5.73 -38.71 32.64
C THR A 11 -4.48 -38.37 31.85
N MET A 12 -3.30 -38.66 32.41
CA MET A 12 -2.05 -38.61 31.66
C MET A 12 -2.07 -39.70 30.57
N GLY A 13 -2.17 -39.25 29.33
CA GLY A 13 -2.02 -40.08 28.14
C GLY A 13 -0.61 -40.66 28.09
N ARG A 14 -0.56 -41.98 28.05
CA ARG A 14 0.60 -42.85 27.87
C ARG A 14 1.25 -42.55 26.51
N TRP A 15 2.45 -41.99 26.50
CA TRP A 15 3.24 -41.80 25.29
C TRP A 15 3.83 -43.16 24.85
N PRO A 16 3.66 -43.60 23.59
CA PRO A 16 4.37 -44.77 23.08
C PRO A 16 5.86 -44.45 22.94
N SER A 17 6.66 -45.31 23.57
CA SER A 17 8.11 -45.31 23.55
C SER A 17 8.61 -45.83 22.20
N SER A 18 8.83 -44.94 21.23
CA SER A 18 9.56 -45.24 20.00
C SER A 18 11.06 -45.01 20.24
N GLY A 19 11.87 -46.05 20.09
CA GLY A 19 13.32 -45.99 20.28
C GLY A 19 14.05 -45.06 19.30
N PRO A 20 15.32 -44.72 19.59
CA PRO A 20 16.10 -43.81 18.76
C PRO A 20 16.59 -44.53 17.49
N SER A 21 15.84 -44.36 16.40
CA SER A 21 16.37 -44.53 15.06
C SER A 21 17.38 -43.42 14.78
N ARG A 22 18.62 -43.81 14.45
CA ARG A 22 19.72 -42.93 14.06
C ARG A 22 19.24 -41.86 13.07
N PRO A 23 19.57 -40.57 13.26
CA PRO A 23 19.31 -39.56 12.25
C PRO A 23 20.23 -39.82 11.05
N SER A 24 19.64 -40.23 9.92
CA SER A 24 20.24 -40.01 8.60
C SER A 24 20.43 -38.51 8.44
N TYR A 25 21.67 -38.08 8.22
CA TYR A 25 21.98 -36.68 7.92
C TYR A 25 21.62 -36.38 6.45
N ASP A 26 20.36 -36.55 6.09
CA ASP A 26 19.81 -35.90 4.90
C ASP A 26 19.58 -34.44 5.26
N ARG A 27 20.66 -33.68 5.09
CA ARG A 27 20.73 -32.24 5.29
C ARG A 27 19.65 -31.60 4.42
N ALA A 28 18.55 -31.19 5.05
CA ALA A 28 17.56 -30.34 4.40
C ALA A 28 18.29 -29.14 3.75
N PRO A 29 18.06 -28.84 2.47
CA PRO A 29 18.68 -27.70 1.84
C PRO A 29 18.27 -26.45 2.61
N ALA A 30 19.25 -25.74 3.15
CA ALA A 30 19.04 -24.47 3.81
C ALA A 30 18.31 -23.55 2.83
N GLY A 31 17.05 -23.23 3.12
CA GLY A 31 16.30 -22.23 2.37
C GLY A 31 17.05 -20.91 2.44
N GLY A 32 17.65 -20.49 1.33
CA GLY A 32 18.28 -19.18 1.20
C GLY A 32 19.72 -19.14 0.69
N GLY A 33 20.32 -20.25 0.26
CA GLY A 33 21.65 -20.24 -0.37
C GLY A 33 21.59 -20.25 -1.90
N PHE A 34 22.06 -19.19 -2.56
CA PHE A 34 22.32 -19.21 -4.01
C PHE A 34 23.59 -20.02 -4.25
N ASP A 35 23.45 -21.24 -4.78
CA ASP A 35 24.58 -22.13 -5.05
C ASP A 35 25.27 -21.73 -6.37
N LEU A 36 26.31 -20.88 -6.26
CA LEU A 36 27.11 -20.42 -7.40
C LEU A 36 27.96 -21.53 -8.04
N LEU A 37 28.02 -22.72 -7.42
CA LEU A 37 28.78 -23.87 -7.91
C LEU A 37 27.93 -24.82 -8.75
N ARG A 38 26.69 -24.46 -9.09
CA ARG A 38 25.83 -25.27 -9.94
C ARG A 38 26.37 -25.28 -11.37
N ARG A 39 27.25 -26.26 -11.64
CA ARG A 39 27.73 -26.56 -13.00
C ARG A 39 26.50 -26.76 -13.91
N PRO A 40 26.43 -26.09 -15.07
CA PRO A 40 25.39 -26.33 -16.05
C PRO A 40 25.39 -27.82 -16.38
N ARG A 41 24.30 -28.52 -16.08
CA ARG A 41 24.15 -29.89 -16.59
C ARG A 41 24.01 -29.77 -18.11
N PRO A 42 24.81 -30.50 -18.90
CA PRO A 42 24.62 -30.51 -20.35
C PRO A 42 23.21 -31.02 -20.64
N ASN A 43 22.47 -30.23 -21.42
CA ASN A 43 21.09 -30.47 -21.83
C ASN A 43 20.88 -31.93 -22.21
N SER A 44 20.18 -32.66 -21.34
CA SER A 44 19.56 -33.93 -21.69
C SER A 44 18.11 -33.60 -22.01
N ASP A 45 17.82 -33.47 -23.30
CA ASP A 45 16.52 -33.66 -23.94
C ASP A 45 15.29 -33.26 -23.12
N ALA A 46 14.94 -31.98 -23.21
CA ALA A 46 13.63 -31.48 -22.79
C ALA A 46 12.54 -31.94 -23.78
N SER A 47 12.25 -33.24 -23.74
CA SER A 47 10.99 -33.80 -24.24
C SER A 47 9.87 -33.37 -23.31
N SER A 48 8.94 -32.61 -23.88
CA SER A 48 7.55 -32.40 -23.50
C SER A 48 7.11 -33.02 -22.17
N ARG A 49 7.10 -32.21 -21.12
CA ARG A 49 6.26 -32.47 -19.95
C ARG A 49 5.37 -31.25 -19.71
N GLU A 50 4.31 -31.19 -20.51
CA GLU A 50 3.11 -30.41 -20.23
C GLU A 50 2.68 -30.67 -18.78
N GLY A 51 2.57 -29.61 -17.97
CA GLY A 51 2.03 -29.69 -16.60
C GLY A 51 2.81 -28.91 -15.54
N GLY A 52 4.01 -28.41 -15.85
CA GLY A 52 4.74 -27.50 -14.97
C GLY A 52 4.37 -26.04 -15.24
N GLY A 53 3.30 -25.54 -14.63
CA GLY A 53 2.95 -24.11 -14.62
C GLY A 53 3.97 -23.30 -13.80
N GLY A 54 5.19 -23.15 -14.33
CA GLY A 54 6.16 -22.21 -13.81
C GLY A 54 5.70 -20.79 -14.13
N LEU A 55 5.46 -19.99 -13.09
CA LEU A 55 5.19 -18.56 -13.22
C LEU A 55 6.36 -17.90 -13.96
N ARG A 56 6.22 -17.65 -15.26
CA ARG A 56 7.15 -16.81 -15.99
C ARG A 56 6.86 -15.37 -15.59
N VAL A 57 7.65 -14.85 -14.66
CA VAL A 57 7.71 -13.40 -14.42
C VAL A 57 8.49 -12.83 -15.59
N ILE A 58 7.75 -12.32 -16.58
CA ILE A 58 8.30 -11.46 -17.62
C ILE A 58 8.27 -10.08 -16.98
N ASP A 59 9.41 -9.60 -16.49
CA ASP A 59 9.55 -8.20 -16.10
C ASP A 59 9.54 -7.39 -17.40
N ASP A 60 8.47 -6.62 -17.63
CA ASP A 60 8.24 -5.84 -18.86
C ASP A 60 9.27 -4.70 -19.10
N ASP A 61 10.31 -4.61 -18.29
CA ASP A 61 11.29 -3.51 -18.25
C ASP A 61 12.75 -4.01 -18.37
N GLU A 62 13.00 -5.07 -19.14
CA GLU A 62 14.36 -5.54 -19.47
C GLU A 62 15.23 -4.39 -20.04
N ALA A 63 14.61 -3.50 -20.83
CA ALA A 63 15.25 -2.28 -21.34
C ALA A 63 15.62 -1.26 -20.22
N ALA A 64 14.84 -1.20 -19.13
CA ALA A 64 15.17 -0.33 -18.00
C ALA A 64 16.34 -0.90 -17.18
N HIS A 65 16.42 -2.23 -17.07
CA HIS A 65 17.57 -2.91 -16.46
C HIS A 65 18.84 -2.70 -17.27
N GLU A 66 18.81 -2.88 -18.59
CA GLU A 66 19.96 -2.60 -19.47
C GLU A 66 20.40 -1.12 -19.37
N ALA A 67 19.45 -0.19 -19.35
CA ALA A 67 19.76 1.23 -19.19
C ALA A 67 20.41 1.55 -17.83
N ALA A 68 19.97 0.88 -16.76
CA ALA A 68 20.54 1.02 -15.43
C ALA A 68 21.98 0.45 -15.37
N ASP A 69 22.23 -0.69 -15.99
CA ASP A 69 23.56 -1.32 -16.05
C ASP A 69 24.53 -0.46 -16.85
N VAL A 70 24.11 0.09 -18.00
CA VAL A 70 24.94 1.03 -18.80
C VAL A 70 25.23 2.31 -18.00
N ALA A 71 24.26 2.84 -17.27
CA ALA A 71 24.46 4.02 -16.43
C ALA A 71 25.44 3.75 -15.29
N ALA A 72 25.31 2.61 -14.61
CA ALA A 72 26.24 2.19 -13.56
C ALA A 72 27.66 2.00 -14.10
N TRP A 73 27.80 1.41 -15.30
CA TRP A 73 29.10 1.21 -15.93
C TRP A 73 29.80 2.53 -16.27
N ARG A 74 29.06 3.54 -16.72
CA ARG A 74 29.61 4.89 -16.98
C ARG A 74 30.12 5.58 -15.71
N VAL A 75 29.47 5.39 -14.57
CA VAL A 75 29.95 5.91 -13.28
C VAL A 75 31.29 5.27 -12.92
N ILE A 76 31.38 3.93 -13.03
CA ILE A 76 32.62 3.19 -12.78
C ILE A 76 33.74 3.65 -13.73
N GLN A 77 33.45 3.89 -15.01
CA GLN A 77 34.44 4.40 -15.96
C GLN A 77 34.92 5.82 -15.62
N GLY A 78 34.05 6.68 -15.10
CA GLY A 78 34.43 8.02 -14.64
C GLY A 78 35.29 8.01 -13.38
N GLU A 79 35.02 7.06 -12.48
CA GLU A 79 35.73 6.91 -11.21
C GLU A 79 37.06 6.16 -11.36
N PHE A 80 37.15 5.28 -12.36
CA PHE A 80 38.32 4.45 -12.66
C PHE A 80 38.76 4.54 -14.14
N PRO A 81 39.21 5.72 -14.61
CA PRO A 81 39.56 5.92 -16.02
C PRO A 81 40.73 5.04 -16.50
N TYR A 82 41.55 4.52 -15.58
CA TYR A 82 42.66 3.62 -15.90
C TYR A 82 42.23 2.17 -16.19
N LEU A 83 41.00 1.76 -15.87
CA LEU A 83 40.48 0.43 -16.20
C LEU A 83 40.01 0.33 -17.67
N VAL A 84 39.73 1.46 -18.31
CA VAL A 84 39.24 1.52 -19.71
C VAL A 84 40.39 1.50 -20.73
N GLY A 85 41.62 1.79 -20.30
CA GLY A 85 42.82 1.81 -21.14
C GLY A 85 43.62 0.50 -21.17
N GLY A 86 42.93 -0.65 -21.17
CA GLY A 86 43.54 -1.99 -21.13
C GLY A 86 44.28 -2.42 -22.40
N ASP A 87 44.16 -1.68 -23.50
CA ASP A 87 44.81 -2.02 -24.76
C ASP A 87 46.01 -1.08 -25.02
N GLY A 88 47.19 -1.53 -24.57
CA GLY A 88 48.42 -1.23 -25.28
C GLY A 88 49.11 0.11 -24.99
N ALA A 89 49.22 0.53 -23.73
CA ALA A 89 50.28 1.48 -23.39
C ALA A 89 51.64 0.83 -23.73
N PRO A 90 52.45 1.39 -24.65
CA PRO A 90 53.73 0.80 -25.02
C PRO A 90 54.59 0.76 -23.78
N ARG A 91 55.06 -0.46 -23.44
CA ARG A 91 56.06 -0.68 -22.39
C ARG A 91 57.27 0.17 -22.73
N GLN A 92 57.36 1.37 -22.13
CA GLN A 92 58.58 2.15 -22.14
C GLN A 92 59.61 1.34 -21.36
N SER A 93 60.50 0.72 -22.11
CA SER A 93 61.71 0.07 -21.63
C SER A 93 62.44 1.04 -20.70
N ARG A 94 62.46 0.69 -19.41
CA ARG A 94 63.28 1.35 -18.39
C ARG A 94 64.74 1.35 -18.85
N PRO A 95 65.44 2.49 -18.87
CA PRO A 95 66.88 2.49 -19.02
C PRO A 95 67.50 1.91 -17.74
N ALA A 96 68.31 0.87 -17.91
CA ALA A 96 69.24 0.39 -16.89
C ALA A 96 70.27 1.50 -16.65
N GLY A 97 70.19 2.18 -15.53
CA GLY A 97 71.12 3.23 -15.12
C GLY A 97 71.49 3.03 -13.66
N ASP A 98 72.63 2.38 -13.44
CA ASP A 98 73.35 2.38 -12.18
C ASP A 98 73.71 3.82 -11.78
N GLY A 99 73.29 4.24 -10.60
CA GLY A 99 73.64 5.55 -10.05
C GLY A 99 73.24 5.70 -8.58
N PRO A 100 74.09 6.31 -7.73
CA PRO A 100 74.23 5.91 -6.34
C PRO A 100 73.37 6.72 -5.35
N ARG A 101 72.96 6.03 -4.28
CA ARG A 101 72.67 6.55 -2.92
C ARG A 101 71.97 7.92 -2.86
N ARG A 102 70.69 7.98 -3.26
CA ARG A 102 69.78 9.03 -2.77
C ARG A 102 69.08 8.57 -1.50
N ARG A 103 69.22 9.39 -0.45
CA ARG A 103 68.67 9.25 0.90
C ARG A 103 67.17 8.88 0.88
N PRO A 104 66.69 8.05 1.82
CA PRO A 104 65.27 7.82 2.01
C PRO A 104 64.63 9.07 2.62
N SER A 105 63.98 9.88 1.78
CA SER A 105 63.08 10.93 2.22
C SER A 105 61.88 10.26 2.92
N LYS A 106 61.92 10.28 4.26
CA LYS A 106 60.78 10.02 5.12
C LYS A 106 59.63 10.99 4.79
N SER A 107 58.42 10.47 4.92
CA SER A 107 57.13 11.14 5.10
C SER A 107 56.58 12.01 3.96
N LEU A 108 56.02 11.35 2.94
CA LEU A 108 54.76 11.77 2.31
C LEU A 108 53.73 10.62 2.40
N VAL A 109 53.66 10.01 3.58
CA VAL A 109 52.58 9.11 3.96
C VAL A 109 51.73 9.85 4.98
N GLY A 110 50.45 9.95 4.68
CA GLY A 110 49.43 10.37 5.64
C GLY A 110 48.99 11.80 5.42
N ASN A 111 47.97 11.98 4.58
CA ASN A 111 46.77 12.78 4.86
C ASN A 111 46.15 13.24 3.54
N ARG A 112 45.33 12.37 2.92
CA ARG A 112 44.08 12.70 2.19
C ARG A 112 43.68 11.54 1.29
N PRO A 113 42.75 10.70 1.77
CA PRO A 113 41.53 10.51 0.97
C PRO A 113 40.25 10.49 1.83
N ALA A 114 40.20 11.18 2.97
CA ALA A 114 38.99 11.23 3.80
C ALA A 114 37.99 12.32 3.39
N GLU A 115 38.36 13.28 2.54
CA GLU A 115 37.46 14.38 2.12
C GLU A 115 36.51 14.01 0.97
N ALA A 116 36.77 12.94 0.21
CA ALA A 116 35.92 12.53 -0.92
C ALA A 116 34.73 11.62 -0.51
N ALA A 117 34.68 11.14 0.74
CA ALA A 117 33.63 10.22 1.22
C ALA A 117 32.45 10.90 1.93
N ASN A 118 32.52 12.21 2.20
CA ASN A 118 31.44 12.98 2.82
C ASN A 118 30.35 13.53 1.86
N PRO A 119 30.59 13.87 0.57
CA PRO A 119 29.52 14.38 -0.29
C PRO A 119 28.45 13.32 -0.57
N THR A 120 28.81 12.02 -0.56
CA THR A 120 27.87 10.92 -0.83
C THR A 120 26.80 10.77 0.25
N LEU A 121 27.09 11.07 1.52
CA LEU A 121 26.08 11.00 2.60
C LEU A 121 25.05 12.13 2.52
N ILE A 122 25.49 13.32 2.10
CA ILE A 122 24.58 14.46 1.88
C ILE A 122 23.70 14.17 0.67
N GLU A 123 24.28 13.73 -0.44
CA GLU A 123 23.52 13.35 -1.65
C GLU A 123 22.56 12.17 -1.39
N GLU A 124 22.95 11.16 -0.60
CA GLU A 124 22.08 10.04 -0.26
C GLU A 124 20.90 10.49 0.63
N ARG A 125 21.13 11.43 1.54
CA ARG A 125 20.08 12.04 2.35
C ARG A 125 19.12 12.86 1.48
N GLU A 126 19.64 13.70 0.60
CA GLU A 126 18.82 14.49 -0.33
C GLU A 126 18.01 13.57 -1.27
N ARG A 127 18.61 12.48 -1.74
CA ARG A 127 17.92 11.47 -2.56
C ARG A 127 16.79 10.78 -1.78
N LYS A 128 17.00 10.46 -0.51
CA LYS A 128 15.95 9.91 0.37
C LYS A 128 14.82 10.91 0.59
N GLU A 129 15.15 12.16 0.90
CA GLU A 129 14.14 13.23 1.08
C GLU A 129 13.36 13.48 -0.22
N CYS A 130 14.02 13.45 -1.37
CA CYS A 130 13.39 13.60 -2.68
C CYS A 130 12.42 12.45 -2.98
N LEU A 131 12.82 11.20 -2.72
CA LEU A 131 11.93 10.04 -2.84
C LEU A 131 10.75 10.11 -1.88
N GLU A 132 10.97 10.57 -0.65
CA GLU A 132 9.90 10.72 0.33
C GLU A 132 8.91 11.82 -0.10
N ARG A 133 9.39 12.97 -0.58
CA ARG A 133 8.52 14.01 -1.17
C ARG A 133 7.72 13.46 -2.34
N ARG A 134 8.34 12.69 -3.23
CA ARG A 134 7.65 12.05 -4.36
C ARG A 134 6.56 11.08 -3.89
N ARG A 135 6.85 10.26 -2.87
CA ARG A 135 5.84 9.38 -2.24
C ARG A 135 4.68 10.16 -1.63
N ARG A 136 4.96 11.27 -0.93
CA ARG A 136 3.92 12.15 -0.37
C ARG A 136 3.04 12.76 -1.46
N ILE A 137 3.63 13.24 -2.56
CA ILE A 137 2.87 13.76 -3.70
C ILE A 137 2.00 12.67 -4.32
N SER A 138 2.55 11.49 -4.62
CA SER A 138 1.79 10.37 -5.17
C SER A 138 0.65 9.92 -4.24
N PHE A 139 0.84 10.00 -2.92
CA PHE A 139 -0.21 9.72 -1.95
C PHE A 139 -1.34 10.75 -2.00
N LEU A 140 -1.01 12.04 -2.08
CA LEU A 140 -2.00 13.12 -2.22
C LEU A 140 -2.78 13.02 -3.54
N GLU A 141 -2.11 12.78 -4.66
CA GLU A 141 -2.77 12.53 -5.96
C GLU A 141 -3.71 11.31 -5.90
N ALA A 142 -3.32 10.24 -5.19
CA ALA A 142 -4.18 9.08 -5.02
C ALA A 142 -5.44 9.38 -4.18
N LEU A 143 -5.31 10.28 -3.18
CA LEU A 143 -6.45 10.79 -2.42
C LEU A 143 -7.35 11.67 -3.29
N GLU A 144 -6.78 12.59 -4.08
CA GLU A 144 -7.53 13.44 -5.00
C GLU A 144 -8.36 12.60 -5.99
N ARG A 145 -7.75 11.61 -6.66
CA ARG A 145 -8.48 10.67 -7.53
C ARG A 145 -9.56 9.88 -6.77
N LYS A 146 -9.40 9.66 -5.47
CA LYS A 146 -10.42 9.00 -4.65
C LYS A 146 -11.61 9.94 -4.39
N TRP A 147 -11.36 11.22 -4.14
CA TRP A 147 -12.39 12.25 -4.01
C TRP A 147 -13.15 12.43 -5.32
N GLU A 148 -12.45 12.53 -6.45
CA GLU A 148 -13.08 12.60 -7.78
C GLU A 148 -14.03 11.42 -8.04
N ARG A 149 -13.64 10.20 -7.63
CA ARG A 149 -14.51 9.02 -7.74
C ARG A 149 -15.73 9.09 -6.83
N ILE A 150 -15.64 9.73 -5.67
CA ILE A 150 -16.78 9.94 -4.77
C ILE A 150 -17.72 10.97 -5.40
N ASP A 151 -17.20 12.10 -5.85
CA ASP A 151 -17.96 13.17 -6.49
C ASP A 151 -18.66 12.67 -7.77
N ALA A 152 -17.98 11.87 -8.59
CA ALA A 152 -18.58 11.26 -9.77
C ALA A 152 -19.76 10.33 -9.41
N ARG A 153 -19.66 9.59 -8.29
CA ARG A 153 -20.76 8.74 -7.80
C ARG A 153 -21.91 9.58 -7.27
N GLU A 154 -21.64 10.65 -6.56
CA GLU A 154 -22.68 11.56 -6.07
C GLU A 154 -23.40 12.26 -7.23
N LYS A 155 -22.66 12.72 -8.23
CA LYS A 155 -23.20 13.28 -9.46
C LYS A 155 -24.10 12.27 -10.17
N ALA A 156 -23.62 11.04 -10.38
CA ALA A 156 -24.43 9.98 -10.98
C ALA A 156 -25.72 9.69 -10.18
N ARG A 157 -25.67 9.73 -8.84
CA ARG A 157 -26.87 9.59 -7.99
C ARG A 157 -27.85 10.74 -8.18
N LYS A 158 -27.36 11.99 -8.25
CA LYS A 158 -28.18 13.18 -8.53
C LYS A 158 -28.83 13.08 -9.91
N ASP A 159 -28.07 12.70 -10.94
CA ASP A 159 -28.57 12.54 -12.30
C ASP A 159 -29.68 11.46 -12.38
N VAL A 160 -29.52 10.36 -11.65
CA VAL A 160 -30.56 9.31 -11.55
C VAL A 160 -31.81 9.85 -10.83
N ALA A 161 -31.65 10.58 -9.72
CA ALA A 161 -32.77 11.19 -9.01
C ALA A 161 -33.52 12.19 -9.89
N ASP A 162 -32.80 13.05 -10.62
CA ASP A 162 -33.38 14.01 -11.57
C ASP A 162 -34.11 13.30 -12.71
N SER A 163 -33.54 12.23 -13.24
CA SER A 163 -34.19 11.39 -14.25
C SER A 163 -35.50 10.79 -13.73
N MET A 164 -35.51 10.27 -12.50
CA MET A 164 -36.73 9.76 -11.86
C MET A 164 -37.77 10.86 -11.62
N CYS A 165 -37.35 12.04 -11.18
CA CYS A 165 -38.23 13.20 -11.02
C CYS A 165 -38.85 13.65 -12.35
N ARG A 166 -38.05 13.72 -13.43
CA ARG A 166 -38.55 14.01 -14.78
C ARG A 166 -39.51 12.94 -15.28
N ALA A 167 -39.21 11.67 -15.06
CA ALA A 167 -40.09 10.55 -15.43
C ALA A 167 -41.42 10.57 -14.65
N ARG A 168 -41.39 10.91 -13.36
CA ARG A 168 -42.59 11.06 -12.52
C ARG A 168 -43.43 12.27 -12.95
N GLY A 169 -42.79 13.39 -13.26
CA GLY A 169 -43.47 14.59 -13.80
C GLY A 169 -44.20 14.31 -15.13
N LYS A 170 -43.59 13.52 -16.03
CA LYS A 170 -44.24 13.06 -17.27
C LYS A 170 -45.45 12.16 -17.01
N ARG A 171 -45.35 11.23 -16.05
CA ARG A 171 -46.50 10.38 -15.64
C ARG A 171 -47.64 11.20 -15.05
N ASN A 172 -47.35 12.15 -14.15
CA ASN A 172 -48.38 13.01 -13.57
C ASN A 172 -49.04 13.93 -14.61
N ARG A 173 -48.33 14.38 -15.66
CA ARG A 173 -48.95 15.12 -16.77
C ARG A 173 -49.93 14.25 -17.59
N ARG A 174 -49.66 12.96 -17.75
CA ARG A 174 -50.55 12.03 -18.47
C ARG A 174 -51.76 11.60 -17.66
N LEU A 175 -51.61 11.54 -16.34
CA LEU A 175 -52.69 11.18 -15.40
C LEU A 175 -53.56 12.37 -15.01
N ARG A 176 -53.15 13.61 -15.30
CA ARG A 176 -54.07 14.74 -15.26
C ARG A 176 -55.07 14.52 -16.40
N PRO A 177 -56.37 14.33 -16.12
CA PRO A 177 -57.37 14.38 -17.16
C PRO A 177 -57.15 15.68 -17.94
N PRO A 178 -57.34 15.69 -19.27
CA PRO A 178 -57.50 16.94 -20.00
C PRO A 178 -58.80 17.60 -19.51
N ASP A 179 -58.79 18.13 -18.29
CA ASP A 179 -59.88 18.92 -17.75
C ASP A 179 -59.96 20.19 -18.58
N ALA A 180 -60.92 20.15 -19.50
CA ALA A 180 -61.96 21.17 -19.56
C ALA A 180 -61.46 22.61 -19.58
N ARG A 181 -60.40 22.92 -20.33
CA ARG A 181 -60.31 24.21 -21.01
C ARG A 181 -61.21 24.20 -22.23
N SER A 182 -62.50 24.11 -21.98
CA SER A 182 -63.51 24.60 -22.90
C SER A 182 -64.57 25.27 -22.04
N ARG A 183 -64.67 26.58 -22.21
CA ARG A 183 -65.68 27.50 -21.65
C ARG A 183 -65.51 27.86 -20.18
N ASN A 184 -64.81 28.96 -19.96
CA ASN A 184 -65.19 30.11 -19.13
C ASN A 184 -64.12 31.14 -19.47
N GLY A 185 -64.34 31.98 -20.48
CA GLY A 185 -65.27 33.10 -20.34
C GLY A 185 -64.48 34.21 -19.66
N GLU A 186 -63.97 35.14 -20.46
CA GLU A 186 -63.38 36.40 -20.01
C GLU A 186 -64.19 36.99 -18.86
N SER A 187 -63.53 37.22 -17.72
CA SER A 187 -64.04 38.14 -16.70
C SER A 187 -62.84 38.90 -16.18
N ASP A 188 -62.59 39.98 -16.91
CA ASP A 188 -61.74 41.10 -16.58
C ASP A 188 -62.11 41.64 -15.20
N SER A 189 -61.25 41.42 -14.20
CA SER A 189 -61.32 42.13 -12.93
C SER A 189 -59.98 42.10 -12.19
N GLY A 190 -59.20 43.17 -12.40
CA GLY A 190 -58.58 43.97 -11.35
C GLY A 190 -57.43 43.37 -10.49
N PRO A 191 -56.26 44.03 -10.43
CA PRO A 191 -55.18 43.63 -9.53
C PRO A 191 -55.47 44.07 -8.09
N SER A 192 -55.98 43.14 -7.26
CA SER A 192 -56.06 43.36 -5.81
C SER A 192 -54.69 43.17 -5.16
N ARG A 193 -54.07 44.31 -4.83
CA ARG A 193 -52.93 44.43 -3.92
C ARG A 193 -53.33 43.86 -2.55
N ILE A 194 -52.79 42.70 -2.18
CA ILE A 194 -52.69 42.31 -0.77
C ILE A 194 -51.21 42.16 -0.45
N ALA A 195 -50.77 43.05 0.43
CA ALA A 195 -49.41 43.21 0.91
C ALA A 195 -48.92 42.00 1.74
N PRO A 196 -47.60 41.84 1.92
CA PRO A 196 -46.99 40.71 2.59
C PRO A 196 -46.99 40.93 4.11
N SER A 197 -47.65 40.06 4.87
CA SER A 197 -47.58 40.07 6.32
C SER A 197 -46.87 38.82 6.86
N LEU A 198 -45.70 39.12 7.43
CA LEU A 198 -45.26 38.65 8.75
C LEU A 198 -44.92 37.16 8.93
N LEU A 199 -43.62 36.96 9.15
CA LEU A 199 -43.07 36.23 10.28
C LEU A 199 -43.54 34.77 10.47
N ARG A 200 -42.63 33.84 10.14
CA ARG A 200 -42.14 32.90 11.16
C ARG A 200 -40.79 32.32 10.76
N ASN A 201 -39.75 32.94 11.29
CA ASN A 201 -38.48 32.28 11.58
C ASN A 201 -38.77 31.10 12.51
N VAL A 202 -38.72 29.89 11.98
CA VAL A 202 -38.57 28.68 12.78
C VAL A 202 -37.27 28.03 12.36
N ASN A 203 -36.17 28.48 12.97
CA ASN A 203 -34.94 27.71 13.05
C ASN A 203 -35.24 26.45 13.89
N ARG A 204 -35.77 25.42 13.23
CA ARG A 204 -35.82 24.07 13.78
C ARG A 204 -34.62 23.32 13.22
N THR A 205 -33.53 23.36 13.97
CA THR A 205 -32.43 22.40 13.89
C THR A 205 -33.00 21.00 14.16
N GLN A 206 -33.55 20.37 13.12
CA GLN A 206 -33.69 18.93 13.06
C GLN A 206 -32.36 18.39 12.56
N GLY A 207 -31.57 17.84 13.48
CA GLY A 207 -30.47 16.96 13.10
C GLY A 207 -31.01 15.83 12.22
N PRO A 208 -30.26 15.40 11.19
CA PRO A 208 -30.73 14.35 10.32
C PRO A 208 -30.95 13.05 11.13
N PRO A 209 -32.09 12.37 10.96
CA PRO A 209 -32.22 11.01 11.47
C PRO A 209 -31.18 10.15 10.74
N MET A 210 -30.37 9.47 11.53
CA MET A 210 -29.55 8.34 11.09
C MET A 210 -30.47 7.35 10.38
N THR A 211 -30.49 7.37 9.04
CA THR A 211 -31.16 6.35 8.27
C THR A 211 -30.25 5.13 8.22
N ASP A 212 -30.75 4.03 8.78
CA ASP A 212 -30.15 2.73 8.66
C ASP A 212 -29.93 2.38 7.18
N GLY A 213 -28.74 1.87 6.89
CA GLY A 213 -28.29 1.57 5.54
C GLY A 213 -29.21 0.59 4.82
N GLU A 214 -30.07 1.11 3.95
CA GLU A 214 -30.73 0.34 2.91
C GLU A 214 -29.68 -0.24 1.94
N SER A 215 -29.73 -1.56 1.86
CA SER A 215 -28.85 -2.40 1.07
C SER A 215 -29.25 -2.31 -0.40
N MET A 216 -28.68 -1.37 -1.15
CA MET A 216 -28.91 -1.31 -2.60
C MET A 216 -28.07 -2.37 -3.32
N SER A 217 -28.75 -3.46 -3.69
CA SER A 217 -28.33 -4.46 -4.66
C SER A 217 -28.09 -3.83 -6.03
N THR A 218 -26.84 -3.85 -6.50
CA THR A 218 -26.46 -3.44 -7.85
C THR A 218 -26.95 -4.49 -8.86
N ALA A 219 -27.99 -4.14 -9.61
CA ALA A 219 -28.41 -4.88 -10.79
C ALA A 219 -27.30 -4.87 -11.85
N LYS A 220 -26.96 -6.06 -12.33
CA LYS A 220 -25.95 -6.32 -13.35
C LYS A 220 -26.62 -6.18 -14.72
N SER A 221 -26.20 -5.20 -15.50
CA SER A 221 -26.67 -5.00 -16.88
C SER A 221 -26.23 -6.18 -17.77
N PRO A 222 -27.13 -6.73 -18.60
CA PRO A 222 -26.78 -7.78 -19.55
C PRO A 222 -26.16 -7.17 -20.82
N THR A 223 -25.07 -7.79 -21.26
CA THR A 223 -24.40 -7.58 -22.55
C THR A 223 -25.32 -8.02 -23.70
N PRO A 224 -25.42 -7.29 -24.83
CA PRO A 224 -26.23 -7.74 -25.96
C PRO A 224 -25.55 -8.92 -26.66
N GLY A 225 -26.22 -10.07 -26.64
CA GLY A 225 -25.85 -11.28 -27.37
C GLY A 225 -26.34 -11.21 -28.81
N ILE A 226 -25.47 -11.65 -29.72
CA ILE A 226 -25.69 -11.82 -31.15
C ILE A 226 -26.82 -12.84 -31.36
N VAL A 227 -27.82 -12.45 -32.15
CA VAL A 227 -28.95 -13.30 -32.55
C VAL A 227 -28.48 -14.15 -33.74
N VAL A 228 -28.49 -15.47 -33.58
CA VAL A 228 -28.40 -16.42 -34.69
C VAL A 228 -29.75 -17.13 -34.71
N ASP A 229 -30.53 -16.85 -35.75
CA ASP A 229 -31.78 -17.53 -36.05
C ASP A 229 -31.49 -18.99 -36.43
N HIS A 230 -32.06 -19.92 -35.65
CA HIS A 230 -32.26 -21.30 -36.07
C HIS A 230 -33.74 -21.63 -35.87
N ASP A 231 -34.46 -21.60 -36.99
CA ASP A 231 -35.78 -22.19 -37.17
C ASP A 231 -35.61 -23.72 -37.13
N ASP A 232 -36.14 -24.37 -36.10
CA ASP A 232 -36.62 -25.75 -36.18
C ASP A 232 -37.76 -25.93 -35.19
N ARG A 233 -38.93 -26.18 -35.76
CA ARG A 233 -40.24 -26.20 -35.13
C ARG A 233 -40.74 -27.63 -35.12
N GLU A 234 -40.56 -28.37 -34.02
CA GLU A 234 -41.41 -29.52 -33.68
C GLU A 234 -41.56 -29.73 -32.15
N GLY A 235 -42.82 -29.69 -31.68
CA GLY A 235 -43.36 -30.51 -30.57
C GLY A 235 -43.21 -30.08 -29.10
N PRO A 236 -44.20 -29.40 -28.48
CA PRO A 236 -44.40 -29.40 -27.03
C PRO A 236 -45.42 -30.50 -26.67
N GLU A 237 -45.31 -31.26 -25.58
CA GLU A 237 -46.04 -30.87 -24.36
C GLU A 237 -45.66 -31.63 -23.07
N LEU A 238 -44.73 -32.60 -23.08
CA LEU A 238 -44.50 -33.43 -21.88
C LEU A 238 -43.18 -33.17 -21.12
N ALA A 239 -42.30 -32.29 -21.61
CA ALA A 239 -41.04 -31.93 -20.93
C ALA A 239 -41.13 -30.70 -19.99
N SER A 240 -42.27 -30.00 -19.94
CA SER A 240 -42.40 -28.71 -19.23
C SER A 240 -42.59 -28.82 -17.70
N ARG A 241 -42.88 -30.01 -17.15
CA ARG A 241 -43.07 -30.15 -15.69
C ARG A 241 -41.77 -30.42 -14.94
N ASN A 242 -40.86 -31.24 -15.47
CA ASN A 242 -39.58 -31.54 -14.79
C ASN A 242 -38.57 -30.37 -14.81
N ASN A 243 -38.73 -29.39 -15.70
CA ASN A 243 -37.84 -28.23 -15.78
C ASN A 243 -38.16 -27.10 -14.78
N ARG A 244 -39.39 -27.06 -14.23
CA ARG A 244 -39.77 -26.00 -13.26
C ARG A 244 -39.23 -26.23 -11.85
N GLU A 245 -39.04 -27.48 -11.44
CA GLU A 245 -38.49 -27.83 -10.11
C GLU A 245 -36.96 -27.74 -10.08
N ALA A 246 -36.27 -27.96 -11.21
CA ALA A 246 -34.84 -27.74 -11.33
C ALA A 246 -34.46 -26.23 -11.39
N SER A 247 -35.36 -25.38 -11.87
CA SER A 247 -35.12 -23.93 -11.96
C SER A 247 -35.22 -23.21 -10.61
N THR A 248 -36.05 -23.66 -9.68
CA THR A 248 -36.21 -22.99 -8.37
C THR A 248 -35.04 -23.25 -7.43
N GLY A 249 -34.46 -24.45 -7.43
CA GLY A 249 -33.26 -24.76 -6.64
C GLY A 249 -32.01 -23.96 -7.08
N ALA A 250 -31.90 -23.65 -8.37
CA ALA A 250 -30.77 -22.89 -8.91
C ALA A 250 -30.81 -21.40 -8.56
N GLU A 251 -31.99 -20.81 -8.36
CA GLU A 251 -32.13 -19.42 -7.91
C GLU A 251 -31.84 -19.28 -6.41
N GLU A 252 -32.37 -20.19 -5.60
CA GLU A 252 -32.14 -20.19 -4.15
C GLU A 252 -30.65 -20.40 -3.80
N GLU A 253 -29.93 -21.26 -4.54
CA GLU A 253 -28.49 -21.44 -4.35
C GLU A 253 -27.67 -20.21 -4.76
N ARG A 254 -28.10 -19.47 -5.80
CA ARG A 254 -27.44 -18.22 -6.23
C ARG A 254 -27.61 -17.14 -5.17
N ASP A 255 -28.78 -17.03 -4.56
CA ASP A 255 -29.06 -16.07 -3.50
C ASP A 255 -28.30 -16.41 -2.21
N ALA A 256 -28.22 -17.69 -1.84
CA ALA A 256 -27.39 -18.14 -0.72
C ALA A 256 -25.89 -17.83 -0.94
N ARG A 257 -25.39 -18.07 -2.16
CA ARG A 257 -24.00 -17.74 -2.53
C ARG A 257 -23.75 -16.23 -2.54
N ALA A 258 -24.72 -15.41 -2.96
CA ALA A 258 -24.63 -13.95 -2.91
C ALA A 258 -24.60 -13.44 -1.46
N ALA A 259 -25.47 -13.95 -0.60
CA ALA A 259 -25.50 -13.62 0.83
C ALA A 259 -24.18 -14.00 1.54
N ALA A 260 -23.65 -15.20 1.27
CA ALA A 260 -22.36 -15.64 1.80
C ALA A 260 -21.19 -14.76 1.34
N LYS A 261 -21.18 -14.33 0.07
CA LYS A 261 -20.16 -13.40 -0.44
C LYS A 261 -20.25 -12.03 0.22
N MET A 262 -21.45 -11.52 0.48
CA MET A 262 -21.64 -10.23 1.15
C MET A 262 -21.21 -10.27 2.61
N THR A 263 -21.53 -11.35 3.34
CA THR A 263 -21.09 -11.52 4.73
C THR A 263 -19.57 -11.69 4.82
N ALA A 264 -18.93 -12.44 3.90
CA ALA A 264 -17.48 -12.56 3.81
C ALA A 264 -16.78 -11.22 3.53
N LYS A 265 -17.31 -10.41 2.59
CA LYS A 265 -16.80 -9.05 2.33
C LYS A 265 -16.92 -8.15 3.57
N ARG A 266 -18.03 -8.22 4.28
CA ARG A 266 -18.25 -7.43 5.51
C ARG A 266 -17.28 -7.84 6.62
N ARG A 267 -16.99 -9.13 6.79
CA ARG A 267 -15.99 -9.63 7.75
C ARG A 267 -14.59 -9.14 7.40
N LYS A 268 -14.17 -9.30 6.14
CA LYS A 268 -12.85 -8.82 5.67
C LYS A 268 -12.68 -7.30 5.82
N ALA A 269 -13.74 -6.52 5.57
CA ALA A 269 -13.72 -5.08 5.79
C ALA A 269 -13.58 -4.71 7.28
N LYS A 270 -14.29 -5.42 8.17
CA LYS A 270 -14.16 -5.23 9.63
C LYS A 270 -12.76 -5.60 10.13
N GLU A 271 -12.16 -6.67 9.63
CA GLU A 271 -10.79 -7.05 10.01
C GLU A 271 -9.76 -6.00 9.56
N ARG A 272 -9.85 -5.53 8.31
CA ARG A 272 -8.99 -4.44 7.83
C ARG A 272 -9.16 -3.15 8.62
N ALA A 273 -10.37 -2.83 9.06
CA ALA A 273 -10.62 -1.67 9.92
C ALA A 273 -9.98 -1.83 11.31
N LYS A 274 -10.09 -3.02 11.91
CA LYS A 274 -9.45 -3.34 13.20
C LYS A 274 -7.92 -3.32 13.09
N GLU A 275 -7.37 -3.87 12.02
CA GLU A 275 -5.93 -3.87 11.76
C GLU A 275 -5.38 -2.44 11.58
N ARG A 276 -6.07 -1.60 10.79
CA ARG A 276 -5.71 -0.19 10.63
C ARG A 276 -5.75 0.57 11.96
N ALA A 277 -6.81 0.39 12.75
CA ALA A 277 -6.92 1.02 14.06
C ALA A 277 -5.82 0.56 15.04
N ARG A 278 -5.35 -0.70 14.92
CA ARG A 278 -4.25 -1.21 15.72
C ARG A 278 -2.91 -0.58 15.32
N LEU A 279 -2.66 -0.43 14.02
CA LEU A 279 -1.44 0.21 13.52
C LEU A 279 -1.41 1.70 13.90
N GLU A 280 -2.53 2.40 13.76
CA GLU A 280 -2.65 3.81 14.16
C GLU A 280 -2.37 4.00 15.66
N ARG A 281 -2.85 3.10 16.52
CA ARG A 281 -2.53 3.14 17.97
C ARG A 281 -1.04 2.95 18.26
N LEU A 282 -0.38 2.02 17.57
CA LEU A 282 1.06 1.81 17.74
C LEU A 282 1.86 3.03 17.29
N GLU A 283 1.48 3.64 16.17
CA GLU A 283 2.12 4.87 15.67
C GLU A 283 1.90 6.05 16.63
N THR A 284 0.70 6.20 17.20
CA THR A 284 0.46 7.24 18.22
C THR A 284 1.26 6.99 19.50
N GLU A 285 1.37 5.75 19.97
CA GLU A 285 2.18 5.41 21.15
C GLU A 285 3.67 5.65 20.90
N GLU A 286 4.18 5.34 19.70
CA GLU A 286 5.58 5.61 19.33
C GLU A 286 5.85 7.13 19.24
N ASN A 287 4.93 7.89 18.64
CA ASN A 287 5.03 9.35 18.58
C ASN A 287 4.95 9.99 19.97
N GLU A 288 4.08 9.51 20.85
CA GLU A 288 3.99 9.98 22.23
C GLU A 288 5.28 9.70 23.01
N ARG A 289 5.88 8.52 22.83
CA ARG A 289 7.18 8.18 23.45
C ARG A 289 8.30 9.06 22.90
N ALA A 290 8.36 9.30 21.60
CA ALA A 290 9.35 10.18 20.99
C ALA A 290 9.23 11.62 21.52
N MET A 291 7.99 12.14 21.62
CA MET A 291 7.73 13.46 22.18
C MET A 291 8.06 13.54 23.68
N ALA A 292 7.78 12.48 24.45
CA ALA A 292 8.15 12.41 25.85
C ALA A 292 9.68 12.46 26.05
N LEU A 293 10.43 11.67 25.28
CA LEU A 293 11.89 11.70 25.31
C LEU A 293 12.44 13.07 24.89
N TRP A 294 11.80 13.73 23.93
CA TRP A 294 12.21 15.07 23.52
C TRP A 294 11.95 16.11 24.63
N ARG A 295 10.82 16.01 25.35
CA ARG A 295 10.55 16.86 26.52
C ARG A 295 11.55 16.60 27.65
N GLU A 296 11.82 15.34 27.96
CA GLU A 296 12.81 14.97 28.99
C GLU A 296 14.20 15.49 28.64
N LYS A 297 14.60 15.42 27.36
CA LYS A 297 15.82 16.07 26.87
C LYS A 297 15.77 17.59 27.04
N ALA A 298 14.67 18.24 26.69
CA ALA A 298 14.55 19.69 26.83
C ALA A 298 14.58 20.16 28.30
N GLU A 299 14.07 19.34 29.22
CA GLU A 299 14.04 19.60 30.66
C GLU A 299 15.35 19.27 31.39
N SER A 300 16.26 18.52 30.75
CA SER A 300 17.55 18.18 31.35
C SER A 300 18.37 19.45 31.63
N THR A 301 18.80 19.57 32.89
CA THR A 301 19.75 20.61 33.34
C THR A 301 21.13 20.48 32.71
N LYS A 302 21.54 19.26 32.34
CA LYS A 302 22.82 19.00 31.67
C LYS A 302 22.62 19.04 30.15
N LYS A 303 23.38 19.89 29.47
CA LYS A 303 23.41 20.01 28.00
C LYS A 303 24.66 19.36 27.43
N CYS A 304 24.53 18.75 26.26
CA CYS A 304 25.63 18.17 25.51
C CYS A 304 26.56 19.27 25.00
N CYS A 305 27.87 19.16 25.27
CA CYS A 305 28.84 20.16 24.79
C CYS A 305 28.96 20.23 23.25
N ALA A 306 28.53 19.20 22.52
CA ALA A 306 28.61 19.17 21.06
C ALA A 306 27.34 19.65 20.36
N CYS A 307 26.18 19.11 20.72
CA CYS A 307 24.90 19.42 20.07
C CYS A 307 23.98 20.36 20.86
N GLU A 308 24.38 20.74 22.08
CA GLU A 308 23.62 21.62 23.00
C GLU A 308 22.25 21.10 23.46
N GLU A 309 21.81 19.94 22.95
CA GLU A 309 20.62 19.23 23.44
C GLU A 309 20.84 18.71 24.87
N GLY A 310 19.76 18.59 25.65
CA GLY A 310 19.86 18.00 26.97
C GLY A 310 20.13 16.50 26.94
N ILE A 311 20.81 16.04 27.99
CA ILE A 311 21.34 14.67 28.12
C ILE A 311 20.37 13.83 28.95
N LEU A 312 19.89 12.72 28.39
CA LEU A 312 19.13 11.72 29.15
C LEU A 312 20.08 10.91 30.03
N GLY A 313 19.87 10.95 31.34
CA GLY A 313 20.65 10.20 32.33
C GLY A 313 22.07 10.71 32.56
N CYS A 314 23.01 9.79 32.78
CA CYS A 314 24.42 10.08 33.02
C CYS A 314 25.17 10.03 31.69
N GLY A 315 25.22 11.16 30.96
CA GLY A 315 25.96 11.25 29.71
C GLY A 315 27.43 10.84 29.81
N ILE A 316 28.09 10.75 28.65
CA ILE A 316 29.48 10.31 28.57
C ILE A 316 30.38 11.50 28.91
N GLU A 317 31.19 11.37 29.96
CA GLU A 317 32.15 12.39 30.34
C GLU A 317 33.50 12.17 29.65
N ARG A 318 34.04 13.21 29.01
CA ARG A 318 35.34 13.19 28.36
C ARG A 318 36.01 14.54 28.52
N PHE A 319 37.19 14.56 29.14
CA PHE A 319 37.95 15.80 29.42
C PHE A 319 37.15 16.86 30.21
N GLY A 320 36.34 16.43 31.19
CA GLY A 320 35.49 17.33 31.99
C GLY A 320 34.27 17.90 31.26
N MET A 321 34.01 17.45 30.03
CA MET A 321 32.81 17.81 29.25
C MET A 321 31.87 16.60 29.15
N VAL A 322 30.55 16.85 29.15
CA VAL A 322 29.52 15.79 29.08
C VAL A 322 28.86 15.77 27.71
N PHE A 323 28.72 14.56 27.14
CA PHE A 323 28.17 14.33 25.81
C PHE A 323 26.98 13.37 25.84
N CYS A 324 25.97 13.62 25.01
CA CYS A 324 24.79 12.76 24.92
C CYS A 324 25.05 11.40 24.21
N SER A 325 26.14 11.30 23.44
CA SER A 325 26.50 10.10 22.69
C SER A 325 28.00 10.03 22.40
N THR A 326 28.48 8.84 22.05
CA THR A 326 29.88 8.64 21.61
C THR A 326 30.19 9.39 20.32
N VAL A 327 29.19 9.64 19.47
CA VAL A 327 29.33 10.46 18.25
C VAL A 327 29.63 11.90 18.62
N CYS A 328 28.82 12.50 19.51
CA CYS A 328 29.04 13.85 20.02
C CYS A 328 30.40 13.99 20.73
N ALA A 329 30.82 12.96 21.49
CA ALA A 329 32.13 12.94 22.15
C ALA A 329 33.32 12.82 21.18
N ARG A 330 33.09 12.39 19.93
CA ARG A 330 34.12 12.33 18.87
C ARG A 330 34.16 13.62 18.05
N SER A 331 32.99 14.22 17.79
CA SER A 331 32.89 15.50 17.09
C SER A 331 33.53 16.66 17.86
N GLY A 332 33.67 16.51 19.19
CA GLY A 332 34.22 17.56 20.04
C GLY A 332 33.19 18.65 20.34
N PRO A 333 33.50 19.58 21.25
CA PRO A 333 32.65 20.74 21.51
C PRO A 333 32.50 21.57 20.23
N SER A 334 31.30 22.05 19.94
CA SER A 334 31.11 22.89 18.76
C SER A 334 31.86 24.22 18.99
N SER A 335 32.75 24.59 18.05
CA SER A 335 33.59 25.79 18.16
C SER A 335 32.80 27.08 17.87
N LYS A 336 31.51 27.14 18.19
CA LYS A 336 30.65 28.32 17.95
C LYS A 336 30.88 29.46 18.95
N PHE A 337 32.05 29.49 19.58
CA PHE A 337 32.53 30.60 20.40
C PHE A 337 33.64 31.34 19.67
#